data_AF-A0A433QLT7-F1
#
_entry.id   AF-A0A433QLT7-F1
#
_cell.length_a   1.000
_cell.length_b   1.000
_cell.length_c   1.000
_cell.angle_alpha   90.00
_cell.angle_beta   90.00
_cell.angle_gamma   90.00
#
_symmetry.space_group_name_H-M   'P 1'
#
loop_
_entity.id
_entity.type
_entity.pdbx_description
1 polymer ?
#
loop_
_entity_poly.entity_id
_entity_poly.type
_entity_poly.pdbx_seq_one_letter_code
_entity_poly.pdbx_strand_id
1 'polypeptide(L)'
;MQGGIAIRFLFDDSSICLVNCHLGAGQSHVLQRNQDADHILQGAELDALPDKDVFGNGGDGSMVLDHEICIFSGDLNYRIDLPRDRVIRAVEGPAADWPTQQAILFEQDQLRKQQNSNQLFRLSAFHEAPITFTPTYKYDPGTDHYDRSEKKRIPAWCDRVLFRGDRVKNISYQRFECRVSDHRPISAGFEVQVKTIDPRKRDEVRGKVEAKWADTLERKIMESKVRYLVGYGYRAEEVERTLEQSRWIVNRALELLGRDQGVLAE
;
A
#
# COMPACT_ATOMS: atom_id res chain seq x y z
N MET A 1 5.75 -19.49 -15.32
CA MET A 1 6.00 -19.22 -13.88
C MET A 1 5.17 -18.02 -13.50
N GLN A 2 4.36 -18.13 -12.45
CA GLN A 2 3.70 -16.99 -11.81
C GLN A 2 4.58 -16.59 -10.63
N GLY A 3 4.70 -15.30 -10.35
CA GLY A 3 5.54 -14.79 -9.27
C GLY A 3 6.00 -13.36 -9.51
N GLY A 4 6.80 -12.84 -8.58
CA GLY A 4 7.36 -11.51 -8.65
C GLY A 4 8.83 -11.51 -8.23
N ILE A 5 9.56 -10.52 -8.72
CA ILE A 5 10.91 -10.18 -8.29
C ILE A 5 10.85 -8.77 -7.72
N ALA A 6 11.38 -8.60 -6.52
CA ALA A 6 11.53 -7.30 -5.88
C ALA A 6 13.01 -6.96 -5.79
N ILE A 7 13.36 -5.72 -6.11
CA ILE A 7 14.68 -5.14 -5.89
C ILE A 7 14.47 -3.86 -5.10
N ARG A 8 15.23 -3.69 -4.02
CA ARG A 8 15.26 -2.42 -3.28
C ARG A 8 16.64 -1.81 -3.28
N PHE A 9 16.67 -0.51 -3.05
CA PHE A 9 17.89 0.22 -2.75
C PHE A 9 17.54 1.50 -1.99
N LEU A 10 18.57 2.06 -1.36
CA LEU A 10 18.51 3.41 -0.82
C LEU A 10 19.18 4.35 -1.83
N PHE A 11 18.54 5.49 -2.07
CA PHE A 11 19.17 6.60 -2.75
C PHE A 11 19.18 7.78 -1.78
N ASP A 12 20.38 8.18 -1.35
CA ASP A 12 20.57 8.93 -0.12
C ASP A 12 19.80 8.25 1.03
N ASP A 13 18.89 8.95 1.68
CA ASP A 13 18.08 8.44 2.78
C ASP A 13 16.64 8.09 2.34
N SER A 14 16.39 8.01 1.03
CA SER A 14 15.11 7.60 0.47
C SER A 14 15.10 6.12 0.08
N SER A 15 14.12 5.38 0.61
CA SER A 15 13.93 3.96 0.32
C SER A 15 13.06 3.74 -0.93
N ILE A 16 13.60 2.99 -1.89
CA ILE A 16 12.94 2.69 -3.18
C ILE A 16 12.85 1.17 -3.33
N CYS A 17 11.66 0.66 -3.67
CA CYS A 17 11.42 -0.73 -4.03
C CYS A 17 10.77 -0.85 -5.41
N LEU A 18 11.38 -1.68 -6.26
CA LEU A 18 10.92 -1.98 -7.61
C LEU A 18 10.46 -3.42 -7.66
N VAL A 19 9.22 -3.64 -8.04
CA VAL A 19 8.62 -4.96 -8.19
C VAL A 19 8.24 -5.18 -9.65
N ASN A 20 8.67 -6.30 -10.21
CA ASN A 20 8.22 -6.81 -11.49
C ASN A 20 7.56 -8.18 -11.30
N CYS A 21 6.37 -8.40 -11.84
CA CYS A 21 5.65 -9.66 -11.65
C CYS A 21 4.92 -10.17 -12.89
N HIS A 22 4.53 -11.44 -12.80
CA HIS A 22 3.65 -12.11 -13.74
C HIS A 22 2.58 -12.84 -12.92
N LEU A 23 1.37 -12.29 -12.89
CA LEU A 23 0.27 -12.81 -12.05
C LEU A 23 -0.57 -13.88 -12.78
N GLY A 24 -1.47 -14.54 -12.03
CA GLY A 24 -2.37 -15.55 -12.56
C GLY A 24 -3.12 -15.17 -13.85
N ALA A 25 -2.86 -15.91 -14.93
CA ALA A 25 -3.57 -15.76 -16.20
C ALA A 25 -4.99 -16.32 -16.15
N GLY A 26 -5.88 -15.81 -17.00
CA GLY A 26 -7.26 -16.31 -17.17
C GLY A 26 -8.32 -15.25 -16.90
N GLN A 27 -9.43 -15.29 -17.64
CA GLN A 27 -10.48 -14.27 -17.56
C GLN A 27 -11.09 -14.18 -16.15
N SER A 28 -11.40 -15.32 -15.53
CA SER A 28 -12.16 -15.38 -14.28
C SER A 28 -11.30 -15.41 -13.00
N HIS A 29 -9.97 -15.27 -13.10
CA HIS A 29 -9.04 -15.47 -11.98
C HIS A 29 -8.69 -14.18 -11.22
N VAL A 30 -9.64 -13.25 -11.10
CA VAL A 30 -9.42 -11.95 -10.44
C VAL A 30 -8.98 -12.12 -8.98
N LEU A 31 -9.67 -13.00 -8.23
CA LEU A 31 -9.34 -13.24 -6.83
C LEU A 31 -7.94 -13.82 -6.64
N GLN A 32 -7.54 -14.75 -7.52
CA GLN A 32 -6.19 -15.32 -7.50
C GLN A 32 -5.13 -14.23 -7.76
N ARG A 33 -5.32 -13.37 -8.77
CA ARG A 33 -4.40 -12.26 -9.02
C ARG A 33 -4.28 -11.30 -7.85
N ASN A 34 -5.38 -11.03 -7.15
CA ASN A 34 -5.36 -10.21 -5.95
C ASN A 34 -4.52 -10.85 -4.84
N GLN A 35 -4.65 -12.17 -4.65
CA GLN A 35 -3.85 -12.93 -3.67
C GLN A 35 -2.38 -13.01 -4.08
N ASP A 36 -2.09 -13.25 -5.36
CA ASP A 36 -0.72 -13.26 -5.90
C ASP A 36 -0.03 -11.92 -5.64
N ALA A 37 -0.72 -10.80 -5.91
CA ALA A 37 -0.21 -9.46 -5.65
C ALA A 37 0.01 -9.20 -4.15
N ASP A 38 -0.93 -9.61 -3.29
CA ASP A 38 -0.79 -9.49 -1.83
C ASP A 38 0.41 -10.29 -1.30
N HIS A 39 0.58 -11.53 -1.77
CA HIS A 39 1.73 -12.37 -1.42
C HIS A 39 3.06 -11.75 -1.87
N ILE A 40 3.13 -11.15 -3.06
CA ILE A 40 4.35 -10.47 -3.51
C ILE A 40 4.66 -9.25 -2.65
N LEU A 41 3.66 -8.48 -2.25
CA LEU A 41 3.85 -7.29 -1.42
C LEU A 41 4.32 -7.62 0.01
N GLN A 42 3.85 -8.74 0.57
CA GLN A 42 4.17 -9.17 1.93
C GLN A 42 5.39 -10.10 2.00
N GLY A 43 5.62 -10.91 0.97
CA GLY A 43 6.56 -12.03 0.95
C GLY A 43 7.77 -11.80 0.05
N ALA A 44 8.06 -10.57 -0.35
CA ALA A 44 9.36 -10.25 -0.92
C ALA A 44 10.44 -10.57 0.13
N GLU A 45 11.32 -11.52 -0.14
CA GLU A 45 12.42 -11.90 0.76
C GLU A 45 13.51 -10.81 0.76
N LEU A 46 13.19 -9.64 1.32
CA LEU A 46 14.12 -8.53 1.50
C LEU A 46 14.68 -8.59 2.92
N ASP A 47 16.00 -8.51 3.07
CA ASP A 47 16.62 -8.50 4.38
C ASP A 47 16.18 -7.27 5.20
N ALA A 48 15.98 -7.41 6.50
CA ALA A 48 15.77 -6.25 7.36
C ALA A 48 17.02 -5.35 7.35
N LEU A 49 16.83 -4.02 7.24
CA LEU A 49 17.92 -3.06 7.45
C LEU A 49 17.96 -2.60 8.91
N PRO A 50 19.16 -2.34 9.45
CA PRO A 50 19.32 -1.84 10.81
C PRO A 50 18.83 -0.39 10.97
N ASP A 51 18.96 0.42 9.91
CA ASP A 51 18.49 1.80 9.91
C ASP A 51 16.99 1.85 9.60
N LYS A 52 16.20 2.22 10.60
CA LYS A 52 14.74 2.32 10.47
C LYS A 52 14.28 3.70 10.01
N ASP A 53 15.15 4.71 10.05
CA ASP A 53 14.78 6.10 9.78
C ASP A 53 14.52 6.36 8.29
N VAL A 54 15.00 5.46 7.42
CA VAL A 54 14.79 5.49 5.97
C VAL A 54 13.42 4.93 5.53
N PHE A 55 12.68 4.27 6.44
CA PHE A 55 11.34 3.72 6.17
C PHE A 55 10.27 4.62 6.82
N GLY A 56 9.82 5.62 6.06
CA GLY A 56 8.93 6.68 6.57
C GLY A 56 7.58 6.20 7.11
N ASN A 57 7.13 5.01 6.72
CA ASN A 57 5.87 4.41 7.18
C ASN A 57 6.07 3.41 8.34
N GLY A 58 7.29 3.29 8.86
CA GLY A 58 7.70 2.21 9.76
C GLY A 58 8.12 0.95 9.01
N GLY A 59 8.36 -0.11 9.77
CA GLY A 59 8.90 -1.37 9.26
C GLY A 59 10.43 -1.44 9.38
N ASP A 60 11.00 -2.46 8.76
CA ASP A 60 12.45 -2.71 8.73
C ASP A 60 12.96 -2.93 7.28
N GLY A 61 12.08 -2.72 6.29
CA GLY A 61 12.40 -2.87 4.89
C GLY A 61 12.30 -4.29 4.38
N SER A 62 11.79 -5.23 5.20
CA SER A 62 11.52 -6.59 4.77
C SER A 62 10.31 -6.68 3.85
N MET A 63 9.33 -5.79 4.01
CA MET A 63 8.15 -5.75 3.13
C MET A 63 8.32 -4.70 2.03
N VAL A 64 7.66 -4.91 0.89
CA VAL A 64 7.64 -3.93 -0.20
C VAL A 64 7.09 -2.59 0.32
N LEU A 65 6.00 -2.63 1.08
CA LEU A 65 5.28 -1.44 1.54
C LEU A 65 5.95 -0.65 2.67
N ASP A 66 7.06 -1.15 3.23
CA ASP A 66 7.90 -0.40 4.16
C ASP A 66 8.63 0.77 3.45
N HIS A 67 8.84 0.63 2.14
CA HIS A 67 9.59 1.60 1.36
C HIS A 67 8.75 2.85 1.06
N GLU A 68 9.41 4.02 1.09
CA GLU A 68 8.76 5.30 0.81
C GLU A 68 8.22 5.38 -0.62
N ILE A 69 8.97 4.78 -1.56
CA ILE A 69 8.69 4.80 -2.98
C ILE A 69 8.63 3.36 -3.48
N CYS A 70 7.48 2.97 -4.04
CA CYS A 70 7.31 1.64 -4.62
C CYS A 70 6.84 1.76 -6.07
N ILE A 71 7.50 1.05 -6.99
CA ILE A 71 7.03 0.84 -8.36
C ILE A 71 6.64 -0.64 -8.48
N PHE A 72 5.39 -0.92 -8.86
CA PHE A 72 4.88 -2.27 -9.05
C PHE A 72 4.44 -2.45 -10.50
N SER A 73 5.10 -3.36 -11.22
CA SER A 73 4.97 -3.46 -12.67
C SER A 73 4.96 -4.90 -13.16
N GLY A 74 4.59 -5.09 -14.43
CA GLY A 74 4.70 -6.37 -15.14
C GLY A 74 3.41 -6.80 -15.81
N ASP A 75 3.31 -8.09 -16.11
CA ASP A 75 2.08 -8.71 -16.63
C ASP A 75 1.15 -9.04 -15.46
N LEU A 76 0.34 -8.07 -15.08
CA LEU A 76 -0.63 -8.22 -14.01
C LEU A 76 -1.83 -9.07 -14.44
N ASN A 77 -1.97 -9.37 -15.73
CA ASN A 77 -2.96 -10.29 -16.28
C ASN A 77 -4.44 -9.96 -15.99
N TYR A 78 -4.76 -8.77 -15.48
CA TYR A 78 -6.15 -8.30 -15.37
C TYR A 78 -6.75 -8.07 -16.76
N ARG A 79 -8.04 -8.36 -16.88
CA ARG A 79 -8.77 -8.41 -18.16
C ARG A 79 -9.88 -7.37 -18.21
N ILE A 80 -10.52 -7.26 -19.37
CA ILE A 80 -11.72 -6.47 -19.57
C ILE A 80 -12.93 -7.40 -19.54
N ASP A 81 -13.91 -7.10 -18.69
CA ASP A 81 -15.15 -7.89 -18.54
C ASP A 81 -16.22 -7.46 -19.55
N LEU A 82 -15.90 -7.58 -20.84
CA LEU A 82 -16.83 -7.36 -21.93
C LEU A 82 -16.75 -8.47 -22.98
N PRO A 83 -17.84 -8.74 -23.72
CA PRO A 83 -17.79 -9.64 -24.86
C PRO A 83 -16.72 -9.20 -25.88
N ARG A 84 -15.98 -10.16 -26.43
CA ARG A 84 -14.87 -9.89 -27.38
C ARG A 84 -15.25 -8.94 -28.48
N ASP A 85 -16.39 -9.18 -29.14
CA ASP A 85 -16.81 -8.38 -30.30
C ASP A 85 -17.13 -6.93 -29.92
N ARG A 86 -17.45 -6.66 -28.65
CA ARG A 86 -17.57 -5.28 -28.16
C ARG A 86 -16.21 -4.64 -27.97
N VAL A 87 -15.26 -5.36 -27.38
CA VAL A 87 -13.89 -4.87 -27.17
C VAL A 87 -13.19 -4.61 -28.51
N ILE A 88 -13.29 -5.55 -29.45
CA ILE A 88 -12.70 -5.41 -30.80
C ILE A 88 -13.27 -4.20 -31.52
N ARG A 89 -14.61 -4.04 -31.57
CA ARG A 89 -15.23 -2.85 -32.18
C ARG A 89 -14.81 -1.54 -31.53
N ALA A 90 -14.56 -1.55 -30.22
CA ALA A 90 -14.11 -0.37 -29.49
C ALA A 90 -12.66 0.01 -29.84
N VAL A 91 -11.76 -0.97 -29.98
CA VAL A 91 -10.32 -0.73 -30.22
C VAL A 91 -9.96 -0.59 -31.70
N GLU A 92 -10.75 -1.17 -32.60
CA GLU A 92 -10.57 -1.08 -34.07
C GLU A 92 -11.51 -0.04 -34.71
N GLY A 93 -12.33 0.63 -33.90
CA GLY A 93 -13.24 1.69 -34.36
C GLY A 93 -12.51 2.99 -34.75
N PRO A 94 -13.26 4.00 -35.23
CA PRO A 94 -12.70 5.29 -35.59
C PRO A 94 -11.96 5.94 -34.42
N ALA A 95 -10.80 6.55 -34.68
CA ALA A 95 -10.01 7.22 -33.64
C ALA A 95 -10.77 8.34 -32.91
N ALA A 96 -11.74 8.98 -33.57
CA ALA A 96 -12.61 9.99 -32.98
C ALA A 96 -13.47 9.45 -31.83
N ASP A 97 -13.83 8.16 -31.86
CA ASP A 97 -14.66 7.52 -30.83
C ASP A 97 -13.82 6.99 -29.67
N TRP A 98 -12.48 6.91 -29.83
CA TRP A 98 -11.59 6.27 -28.88
C TRP A 98 -11.76 6.78 -27.44
N PRO A 99 -11.84 8.09 -27.15
CA PRO A 99 -12.02 8.56 -25.78
C PRO A 99 -13.27 7.99 -25.10
N THR A 100 -14.39 7.95 -25.82
CA THR A 100 -15.66 7.39 -25.31
C THR A 100 -15.58 5.87 -25.17
N GLN A 101 -15.02 5.18 -26.17
CA GLN A 101 -14.86 3.73 -26.11
C GLN A 101 -13.93 3.31 -24.97
N GLN A 102 -12.81 4.03 -24.80
CA GLN A 102 -11.84 3.78 -23.75
C GLN A 102 -12.45 3.93 -22.36
N ALA A 103 -13.28 4.96 -22.13
CA ALA A 103 -13.99 5.13 -20.87
C ALA A 103 -14.85 3.90 -20.52
N ILE A 104 -15.62 3.40 -21.49
CA ILE A 104 -16.44 2.19 -21.33
C ILE A 104 -15.57 0.96 -21.03
N LEU A 105 -14.43 0.82 -21.72
CA LEU A 105 -13.51 -0.29 -21.47
C LEU A 105 -12.88 -0.20 -20.07
N PHE A 106 -12.54 1.00 -19.59
CA PHE A 106 -11.98 1.21 -18.25
C PHE A 106 -12.97 0.93 -17.12
N GLU A 107 -14.25 1.22 -17.31
CA GLU A 107 -15.29 0.80 -16.36
C GLU A 107 -15.36 -0.72 -16.24
N GLN A 108 -14.91 -1.45 -17.27
CA GLN A 108 -14.92 -2.91 -17.34
C GLN A 108 -13.54 -3.54 -17.11
N ASP A 109 -12.49 -2.75 -16.88
CA ASP A 109 -11.15 -3.22 -16.53
C ASP A 109 -11.12 -3.76 -15.11
N GLN A 110 -10.72 -5.02 -14.96
CA GLN A 110 -10.78 -5.72 -13.68
C GLN A 110 -9.86 -5.08 -12.63
N LEU A 111 -8.66 -4.60 -13.00
CA LEU A 111 -7.75 -3.97 -12.05
C LEU A 111 -8.38 -2.68 -11.48
N ARG A 112 -8.86 -1.80 -12.36
CA ARG A 112 -9.56 -0.56 -11.97
C ARG A 112 -10.78 -0.86 -11.10
N LYS A 113 -11.59 -1.86 -11.46
CA LYS A 113 -12.72 -2.29 -10.62
C LYS A 113 -12.28 -2.72 -9.22
N GLN A 114 -11.20 -3.49 -9.11
CA GLN A 114 -10.68 -3.91 -7.80
C GLN A 114 -10.17 -2.70 -7.01
N GLN A 115 -9.45 -1.76 -7.62
CA GLN A 115 -9.00 -0.53 -6.94
C GLN A 115 -10.17 0.34 -6.46
N ASN A 116 -11.27 0.40 -7.22
CA ASN A 116 -12.39 1.28 -6.91
C ASN A 116 -13.42 0.67 -5.93
N SER A 117 -13.60 -0.65 -5.94
CA SER A 117 -14.72 -1.29 -5.20
C SER A 117 -14.28 -2.24 -4.09
N ASN A 118 -13.02 -2.69 -4.07
CA ASN A 118 -12.52 -3.64 -3.07
C ASN A 118 -11.62 -2.95 -2.04
N GLN A 119 -12.18 -2.63 -0.87
CA GLN A 119 -11.48 -1.95 0.23
C GLN A 119 -10.27 -2.74 0.78
N LEU A 120 -10.24 -4.06 0.60
CA LEU A 120 -9.16 -4.92 1.07
C LEU A 120 -8.09 -5.17 -0.01
N PHE A 121 -8.26 -4.64 -1.21
CA PHE A 121 -7.33 -4.85 -2.31
C PHE A 121 -6.05 -4.04 -2.10
N ARG A 122 -4.91 -4.69 -1.83
CA ARG A 122 -3.66 -3.99 -1.50
C ARG A 122 -3.16 -3.05 -2.59
N LEU A 123 -3.33 -3.40 -3.87
CA LEU A 123 -2.90 -2.52 -4.97
C LEU A 123 -3.78 -1.24 -5.10
N SER A 124 -4.84 -1.08 -4.29
CA SER A 124 -5.51 0.22 -4.11
C SER A 124 -4.59 1.28 -3.48
N ALA A 125 -3.53 0.84 -2.80
CA ALA A 125 -2.53 1.72 -2.19
C ALA A 125 -1.52 2.30 -3.20
N PHE A 126 -1.66 1.95 -4.49
CA PHE A 126 -0.85 2.41 -5.61
C PHE A 126 -1.71 3.19 -6.61
N HIS A 127 -1.08 4.15 -7.26
CA HIS A 127 -1.63 4.94 -8.35
C HIS A 127 -1.19 4.38 -9.70
N GLU A 128 -2.02 4.58 -10.71
CA GLU A 128 -1.67 4.34 -12.11
C GLU A 128 -1.80 5.64 -12.89
N ALA A 129 -0.79 5.96 -13.71
CA ALA A 129 -0.88 7.11 -14.60
C ALA A 129 -1.96 6.88 -15.68
N PRO A 130 -2.56 7.94 -16.26
CA PRO A 130 -3.55 7.79 -17.30
C PRO A 130 -3.03 6.96 -18.49
N ILE A 131 -3.72 5.87 -18.80
CA ILE A 131 -3.43 5.05 -19.98
C ILE A 131 -4.05 5.74 -21.19
N THR A 132 -3.23 6.10 -22.18
CA THR A 132 -3.67 6.74 -23.43
C THR A 132 -3.54 5.83 -24.65
N PHE A 133 -3.09 4.58 -24.45
CA PHE A 133 -2.86 3.59 -25.49
C PHE A 133 -3.90 2.46 -25.47
N THR A 134 -4.09 1.79 -26.62
CA THR A 134 -5.00 0.64 -26.74
C THR A 134 -4.44 -0.62 -26.04
N PRO A 135 -5.27 -1.65 -25.76
CA PRO A 135 -4.84 -2.87 -25.08
C PRO A 135 -3.53 -3.48 -25.60
N THR A 136 -2.70 -3.97 -24.67
CA THR A 136 -1.35 -4.48 -24.96
C THR A 136 -1.33 -5.98 -25.26
N TYR A 137 -2.43 -6.68 -24.95
CA TYR A 137 -2.63 -8.12 -25.16
C TYR A 137 -4.00 -8.34 -25.81
N LYS A 138 -4.26 -9.38 -26.61
CA LYS A 138 -3.35 -10.40 -27.17
C LYS A 138 -3.27 -10.18 -28.68
N TYR A 139 -2.07 -10.12 -29.23
CA TYR A 139 -1.83 -9.97 -30.66
C TYR A 139 -1.40 -11.29 -31.31
N ASP A 140 -1.66 -11.45 -32.61
CA ASP A 140 -0.97 -12.45 -33.41
C ASP A 140 0.49 -11.97 -33.62
N PRO A 141 1.52 -12.74 -33.20
CA PRO A 141 2.91 -12.34 -33.34
C PRO A 141 3.27 -11.96 -34.79
N GLY A 142 4.05 -10.91 -34.94
CA GLY A 142 4.45 -10.34 -36.23
C GLY A 142 3.41 -9.40 -36.87
N THR A 143 2.24 -9.21 -36.26
CA THR A 143 1.13 -8.42 -36.85
C THR A 143 0.54 -7.42 -35.85
N ASP A 144 -0.31 -6.52 -36.34
CA ASP A 144 -1.13 -5.60 -35.52
C ASP A 144 -2.56 -6.11 -35.30
N HIS A 145 -2.82 -7.38 -35.63
CA HIS A 145 -4.14 -7.98 -35.40
C HIS A 145 -4.22 -8.57 -34.01
N TYR A 146 -5.31 -8.25 -33.31
CA TYR A 146 -5.68 -8.96 -32.09
C TYR A 146 -6.04 -10.42 -32.39
N ASP A 147 -5.83 -11.30 -31.41
CA ASP A 147 -5.92 -12.77 -31.51
C ASP A 147 -7.03 -13.27 -32.44
N ARG A 148 -6.60 -13.79 -33.60
CA ARG A 148 -7.47 -14.43 -34.61
C ARG A 148 -7.44 -15.95 -34.51
N SER A 149 -6.71 -16.52 -33.56
CA SER A 149 -6.72 -17.96 -33.31
C SER A 149 -8.10 -18.43 -32.84
N GLU A 150 -8.32 -19.75 -32.85
CA GLU A 150 -9.57 -20.35 -32.36
C GLU A 150 -9.90 -19.98 -30.91
N LYS A 151 -8.87 -19.65 -30.10
CA LYS A 151 -9.04 -19.25 -28.70
C LYS A 151 -9.68 -17.87 -28.54
N LYS A 152 -9.62 -17.03 -29.58
CA LYS A 152 -10.24 -15.69 -29.66
C LYS A 152 -10.16 -14.94 -28.32
N ARG A 153 -8.96 -14.75 -27.79
CA ARG A 153 -8.78 -14.03 -26.51
C ARG A 153 -9.26 -12.58 -26.65
N ILE A 154 -9.87 -12.08 -25.58
CA ILE A 154 -10.35 -10.70 -25.49
C ILE A 154 -9.13 -9.79 -25.30
N PRO A 155 -9.01 -8.67 -26.04
CA PRO A 155 -7.97 -7.69 -25.78
C PRO A 155 -8.02 -7.14 -24.34
N ALA A 156 -6.87 -6.93 -23.72
CA ALA A 156 -6.76 -6.40 -22.35
C ALA A 156 -5.47 -5.60 -22.11
N TRP A 157 -5.51 -4.70 -21.12
CA TRP A 157 -4.32 -4.09 -20.53
C TRP A 157 -3.77 -5.00 -19.43
N CYS A 158 -3.11 -6.08 -19.87
CA CYS A 158 -2.46 -7.03 -18.97
C CYS A 158 -1.18 -6.43 -18.36
N ASP A 159 -0.43 -5.69 -19.18
CA ASP A 159 0.84 -5.06 -18.80
C ASP A 159 0.56 -3.70 -18.14
N ARG A 160 1.03 -3.51 -16.91
CA ARG A 160 0.74 -2.29 -16.11
C ARG A 160 1.97 -1.80 -15.35
N VAL A 161 2.00 -0.50 -15.07
CA VAL A 161 2.97 0.12 -14.14
C VAL A 161 2.22 0.97 -13.13
N LEU A 162 2.30 0.56 -11.87
CA LEU A 162 1.69 1.20 -10.71
C LEU A 162 2.79 1.83 -9.85
N PHE A 163 2.49 2.91 -9.14
CA PHE A 163 3.44 3.59 -8.26
C PHE A 163 2.82 4.05 -6.95
N ARG A 164 3.60 4.10 -5.88
CA ARG A 164 3.21 4.58 -4.55
C ARG A 164 4.31 5.47 -3.99
N GLY A 165 3.90 6.54 -3.29
CA GLY A 165 4.78 7.49 -2.62
C GLY A 165 4.41 8.94 -2.96
N ASP A 166 4.48 9.84 -1.98
CA ASP A 166 4.07 11.25 -2.13
C ASP A 166 5.05 12.08 -2.96
N ARG A 167 6.26 11.56 -3.16
CA ARG A 167 7.39 12.21 -3.83
C ARG A 167 7.69 11.62 -5.20
N VAL A 168 6.68 11.01 -5.83
CA VAL A 168 6.79 10.34 -7.13
C VAL A 168 5.80 10.96 -8.09
N LYS A 169 6.30 11.46 -9.22
CA LYS A 169 5.48 12.02 -10.29
C LYS A 169 5.73 11.27 -11.58
N ASN A 170 4.69 10.69 -12.17
CA ASN A 170 4.79 10.12 -13.50
C ASN A 170 5.00 11.22 -14.55
N ILE A 171 5.98 11.03 -15.43
CA ILE A 171 6.31 11.96 -16.54
C ILE A 171 6.04 11.34 -17.91
N SER A 172 5.98 10.01 -17.99
CA SER A 172 5.60 9.29 -19.21
C SER A 172 4.95 7.96 -18.87
N TYR A 173 3.98 7.54 -19.69
CA TYR A 173 3.42 6.20 -19.66
C TYR A 173 3.00 5.82 -21.08
N GLN A 174 3.74 4.92 -21.72
CA GLN A 174 3.65 4.70 -23.16
C GLN A 174 3.75 3.22 -23.53
N ARG A 175 3.14 2.87 -24.66
CA ARG A 175 3.25 1.58 -25.34
C ARG A 175 4.15 1.71 -26.56
N PHE A 176 4.87 0.64 -26.91
CA PHE A 176 5.70 0.54 -28.09
C PHE A 176 5.21 -0.52 -29.07
N GLU A 177 5.38 -0.28 -30.37
CA GLU A 177 4.90 -1.14 -31.45
C GLU A 177 5.92 -2.20 -31.87
N CYS A 178 6.48 -2.92 -30.89
CA CYS A 178 7.29 -4.10 -31.12
C CYS A 178 6.38 -5.32 -31.33
N ARG A 179 6.56 -6.03 -32.44
CA ARG A 179 5.64 -7.10 -32.89
C ARG A 179 6.16 -8.52 -32.64
N VAL A 180 7.29 -8.67 -31.95
CA VAL A 180 7.92 -9.98 -31.72
C VAL A 180 7.14 -10.87 -30.75
N SER A 181 6.28 -10.27 -29.93
CA SER A 181 5.48 -10.93 -28.90
C SER A 181 3.99 -10.76 -29.20
N ASP A 182 3.15 -11.60 -28.57
CA ASP A 182 1.70 -11.40 -28.49
C ASP A 182 1.31 -10.28 -27.49
N HIS A 183 2.29 -9.72 -26.78
CA HIS A 183 2.19 -8.49 -26.00
C HIS A 183 2.90 -7.31 -26.68
N ARG A 184 2.43 -6.10 -26.41
CA ARG A 184 3.11 -4.84 -26.74
C ARG A 184 3.88 -4.32 -25.53
N PRO A 185 5.19 -4.04 -25.64
CA PRO A 185 5.96 -3.48 -24.53
C PRO A 185 5.42 -2.13 -24.07
N ILE A 186 5.56 -1.84 -22.78
CA ILE A 186 5.22 -0.56 -22.18
C ILE A 186 6.42 0.00 -21.40
N SER A 187 6.43 1.31 -21.17
CA SER A 187 7.35 1.96 -20.22
C SER A 187 6.62 3.04 -19.44
N ALA A 188 7.12 3.33 -18.25
CA ALA A 188 6.74 4.51 -17.49
C ALA A 188 7.99 5.21 -16.96
N GLY A 189 8.03 6.53 -17.07
CA GLY A 189 9.07 7.38 -16.50
C GLY A 189 8.57 8.13 -15.28
N PHE A 190 9.45 8.33 -14.29
CA PHE A 190 9.12 9.00 -13.04
C PHE A 190 10.16 10.06 -12.69
N GLU A 191 9.69 11.21 -12.22
CA GLU A 191 10.47 12.18 -11.45
C GLU A 191 10.28 11.84 -9.98
N VAL A 192 11.38 11.65 -9.25
CA VAL A 192 11.38 11.19 -7.86
C VAL A 192 12.18 12.16 -7.00
N GLN A 193 11.55 12.71 -5.95
CA GLN A 193 12.23 13.57 -4.99
C GLN A 193 12.78 12.74 -3.83
N VAL A 194 14.11 12.69 -3.72
CA VAL A 194 14.83 11.98 -2.65
C VAL A 194 15.08 12.89 -1.44
N LYS A 195 15.28 12.28 -0.27
CA LYS A 195 15.63 13.01 0.97
C LYS A 195 17.06 12.67 1.40
N THR A 196 17.69 13.63 2.08
CA THR A 196 18.92 13.44 2.84
C THR A 196 18.66 13.87 4.28
N ILE A 197 19.05 13.04 5.24
CA ILE A 197 18.86 13.24 6.67
C ILE A 197 20.15 13.82 7.25
N ASP A 198 20.05 14.95 7.95
CA ASP A 198 21.13 15.47 8.79
C ASP A 198 21.14 14.70 10.12
N PRO A 199 22.16 13.85 10.39
CA PRO A 199 22.16 12.97 11.55
C PRO A 199 22.06 13.74 12.87
N ARG A 200 22.70 14.92 12.95
CA ARG A 200 22.73 15.72 14.17
C ARG A 200 21.36 16.31 14.47
N LYS A 201 20.74 16.92 13.46
CA LYS A 201 19.38 17.47 13.62
C LYS A 201 18.36 16.38 13.91
N ARG A 202 18.50 15.21 13.29
CA ARG A 202 17.67 14.02 13.53
C ARG A 202 17.79 13.57 14.99
N ASP A 203 19.00 13.44 15.53
CA ASP A 203 19.22 13.04 16.93
C ASP A 203 18.67 14.07 17.92
N GLU A 204 18.87 15.36 17.65
CA GLU A 204 18.33 16.45 18.48
C GLU A 204 16.79 16.44 18.53
N VAL A 205 16.13 16.29 17.38
CA VAL A 205 14.67 16.22 17.30
C VAL A 205 14.16 14.94 17.97
N ARG A 206 14.82 13.80 17.73
CA ARG A 206 14.49 12.52 18.34
C ARG A 206 14.51 12.61 19.87
N GLY A 207 15.56 13.16 20.46
CA GLY A 207 15.66 13.32 21.91
C GLY A 207 14.53 14.19 22.48
N LYS A 208 14.15 15.28 21.79
CA LYS A 208 13.02 16.13 22.21
C LYS A 208 11.69 15.40 22.15
N VAL A 209 11.46 14.59 21.11
CA VAL A 209 10.24 13.80 20.94
C VAL A 209 10.15 12.69 21.99
N GLU A 210 11.26 11.98 22.24
CA GLU A 210 11.33 10.91 23.25
C GLU A 210 11.05 11.45 24.66
N ALA A 211 11.63 12.59 25.04
CA ALA A 211 11.36 13.24 26.33
C ALA A 211 9.87 13.62 26.46
N LYS A 212 9.30 14.30 25.46
CA LYS A 212 7.88 14.69 25.44
C LYS A 212 6.95 13.46 25.49
N TRP A 213 7.34 12.38 24.83
CA TRP A 213 6.59 11.13 24.86
C TRP A 213 6.61 10.49 26.25
N ALA A 214 7.77 10.47 26.92
CA ALA A 214 7.90 9.97 28.29
C ALA A 214 6.95 10.73 29.24
N ASP A 215 6.97 12.06 29.21
CA ASP A 215 6.08 12.90 30.01
C ASP A 215 4.60 12.62 29.72
N THR A 216 4.25 12.48 28.43
CA THR A 216 2.87 12.20 28.00
C THR A 216 2.41 10.82 28.45
N LEU A 217 3.28 9.82 28.35
CA LEU A 217 3.01 8.45 28.77
C LEU A 217 2.81 8.38 30.27
N GLU A 218 3.68 9.03 31.05
CA GLU A 218 3.56 9.11 32.50
C GLU A 218 2.22 9.71 32.91
N ARG A 219 1.84 10.87 32.35
CA ARG A 219 0.54 11.49 32.60
C ARG A 219 -0.63 10.57 32.25
N LYS A 220 -0.59 9.88 31.10
CA LYS A 220 -1.65 8.93 30.71
C LYS A 220 -1.75 7.72 31.64
N ILE A 221 -0.62 7.24 32.15
CA ILE A 221 -0.58 6.17 33.15
C ILE A 221 -1.22 6.68 34.45
N MET A 222 -0.86 7.87 34.89
CA MET A 222 -1.43 8.52 36.07
C MET A 222 -2.96 8.67 35.95
N GLU A 223 -3.45 9.25 34.85
CA GLU A 223 -4.90 9.37 34.57
C GLU A 223 -5.61 8.00 34.54
N SER A 224 -4.96 6.97 34.02
CA SER A 224 -5.53 5.62 33.99
C SER A 224 -5.59 4.97 35.37
N LYS A 225 -4.60 5.24 36.25
CA LYS A 225 -4.63 4.78 37.65
C LYS A 225 -5.76 5.46 38.43
N VAL A 226 -5.96 6.77 38.22
CA VAL A 226 -7.11 7.50 38.81
C VAL A 226 -8.41 6.89 38.33
N ARG A 227 -8.61 6.77 37.01
CA ARG A 227 -9.83 6.17 36.43
C ARG A 227 -10.10 4.76 36.93
N TYR A 228 -9.06 3.93 37.06
CA TYR A 228 -9.17 2.58 37.59
C TYR A 228 -9.78 2.60 39.00
N LEU A 229 -9.21 3.39 39.92
CA LEU A 229 -9.70 3.47 41.30
C LEU A 229 -11.06 4.16 41.42
N VAL A 230 -11.33 5.20 40.63
CA VAL A 230 -12.67 5.80 40.56
C VAL A 230 -13.71 4.78 40.09
N GLY A 231 -13.34 3.88 39.17
CA GLY A 231 -14.19 2.75 38.73
C GLY A 231 -14.54 1.75 39.83
N TYR A 232 -13.76 1.70 40.92
CA TYR A 232 -14.07 0.93 42.14
C TYR A 232 -15.02 1.66 43.11
N GLY A 233 -15.48 2.88 42.77
CA GLY A 233 -16.44 3.64 43.57
C GLY A 233 -15.83 4.69 44.50
N TYR A 234 -14.50 4.87 44.49
CA TYR A 234 -13.83 5.93 45.26
C TYR A 234 -14.00 7.31 44.62
N ARG A 235 -14.07 8.37 45.43
CA ARG A 235 -14.17 9.76 44.93
C ARG A 235 -12.84 10.20 44.31
N ALA A 236 -12.90 10.92 43.19
CA ALA A 236 -11.72 11.34 42.42
C ALA A 236 -10.68 12.11 43.26
N GLU A 237 -11.13 13.10 44.05
CA GLU A 237 -10.24 13.91 44.91
C GLU A 237 -9.50 13.08 45.96
N GLU A 238 -10.15 12.04 46.49
CA GLU A 238 -9.60 11.14 47.50
C GLU A 238 -8.61 10.15 46.87
N VAL A 239 -8.93 9.67 45.67
CA VAL A 239 -8.08 8.80 44.86
C VAL A 239 -6.78 9.51 44.48
N GLU A 240 -6.83 10.73 43.99
CA GLU A 240 -5.64 11.49 43.58
C GLU A 240 -4.68 11.71 44.75
N ARG A 241 -5.20 12.22 45.88
CA ARG A 241 -4.40 12.41 47.10
C ARG A 241 -3.76 11.10 47.60
N THR A 242 -4.51 10.00 47.55
CA THR A 242 -4.00 8.70 48.02
C THR A 242 -2.99 8.09 47.04
N LEU A 243 -3.18 8.32 45.73
CA LEU A 243 -2.19 7.99 44.71
C LEU A 243 -0.90 8.80 44.92
N GLU A 244 -0.96 10.09 45.22
CA GLU A 244 0.24 10.88 45.55
C GLU A 244 0.98 10.32 46.77
N GLN A 245 0.28 10.03 47.86
CA GLN A 245 0.87 9.44 49.08
C GLN A 245 1.51 8.08 48.84
N SER A 246 0.91 7.27 47.95
CA SER A 246 1.40 5.94 47.59
C SER A 246 2.50 5.95 46.53
N ARG A 247 2.96 7.14 46.08
CA ARG A 247 3.88 7.32 44.94
C ARG A 247 3.34 6.70 43.66
N TRP A 248 2.04 6.86 43.43
CA TRP A 248 1.30 6.36 42.28
C TRP A 248 1.33 4.83 42.13
N ILE A 249 1.51 4.08 43.23
CA ILE A 249 1.46 2.62 43.24
C ILE A 249 0.04 2.18 43.61
N VAL A 250 -0.70 1.66 42.63
CA VAL A 250 -2.13 1.32 42.77
C VAL A 250 -2.41 0.40 43.95
N ASN A 251 -1.63 -0.67 44.13
CA ASN A 251 -1.84 -1.62 45.24
C ASN A 251 -1.67 -0.94 46.61
N ARG A 252 -0.70 -0.04 46.75
CA ARG A 252 -0.51 0.73 47.99
C ARG A 252 -1.64 1.73 48.20
N ALA A 253 -2.14 2.34 47.12
CA ALA A 253 -3.30 3.24 47.21
C ALA A 253 -4.55 2.48 47.66
N LEU A 254 -4.79 1.26 47.15
CA LEU A 254 -5.89 0.39 47.58
C LEU A 254 -5.77 0.00 49.06
N GLU A 255 -4.57 -0.32 49.55
CA GLU A 255 -4.34 -0.60 50.97
C GLU A 255 -4.68 0.60 51.87
N LEU A 256 -4.37 1.82 51.42
CA LEU A 256 -4.68 3.05 52.14
C LEU A 256 -6.17 3.38 52.10
N LEU A 257 -6.81 3.26 50.93
CA LEU A 257 -8.25 3.46 50.75
C LEU A 257 -9.09 2.40 51.50
N GLY A 258 -8.58 1.18 51.63
CA GLY A 258 -9.21 0.09 52.38
C GLY A 258 -8.97 0.16 53.89
N ARG A 259 -7.97 0.92 54.37
CA ARG A 259 -7.75 1.17 55.81
C ARG A 259 -8.70 2.22 56.39
N ASP A 260 -9.32 3.05 55.55
CA ASP A 260 -10.33 4.06 55.98
C ASP A 260 -11.77 3.52 55.99
N GLN A 261 -12.03 2.28 55.56
CA GLN A 261 -13.32 1.58 55.82
C GLN A 261 -13.40 1.00 57.25
N GLY A 262 -12.80 1.71 58.21
CA GLY A 262 -12.91 1.47 59.64
C GLY A 262 -13.99 2.31 60.32
N VAL A 263 -14.95 2.89 59.59
CA VAL A 263 -16.19 3.47 60.17
C VAL A 263 -17.33 3.41 59.14
N LEU A 264 -17.98 2.26 59.00
CA LEU A 264 -19.43 2.23 58.78
C LEU A 264 -20.00 1.19 59.74
N ALA A 265 -20.94 1.66 60.53
CA ALA A 265 -21.55 1.04 61.69
C ALA A 265 -22.37 -0.21 61.34
N GLU A 266 -22.66 -0.95 62.41
CA GLU A 266 -23.78 -1.90 62.58
C GLU A 266 -25.08 -1.49 61.90
#